data_AF-W9H6D8-F1
#
_entry.id   AF-W9H6D8-F1
#
_cell.length_a   1.000
_cell.length_b   1.000
_cell.length_c   1.000
_cell.angle_alpha   90.00
_cell.angle_beta   90.00
_cell.angle_gamma   90.00
#
_symmetry.space_group_name_H-M   'P 1'
#
loop_
_entity.id
_entity.type
_entity.pdbx_description
1 polymer ?
#
loop_
_entity_poly.entity_id
_entity_poly.type
_entity_poly.pdbx_seq_one_letter_code
_entity_poly.pdbx_strand_id
1 'polypeptide(L)'
;MRLISFGPAAMAVLLLSGCASFGGSAGDVGAGKLTWFSYVNGEDLRAQCSADGPDRYRLIHNAKPLGQLRTYEVHGQGDGEGGQGGSGGAVVEAREIAAADLSRQHPEDALEGGGSGPSRLILSAEQFQWLIRGLSDSGVFDAPLDGFHLRSDGVFWLASGCHDGAYFLTAFSNPSERFESIGGRLTR
;
A
#
# COMPACT_ATOMS: atom_id res chain seq x y z
N MET A 1 -36.80 58.75 -0.73
CA MET A 1 -35.75 57.88 -0.13
C MET A 1 -36.43 56.62 0.39
N ARG A 2 -36.19 55.48 -0.26
CA ARG A 2 -36.68 54.16 0.20
C ARG A 2 -35.45 53.32 0.56
N LEU A 3 -35.33 53.00 1.85
CA LEU A 3 -34.32 52.11 2.40
C LEU A 3 -34.66 50.68 1.98
N ILE A 4 -33.70 50.00 1.35
CA ILE A 4 -33.79 48.59 1.00
C ILE A 4 -33.54 47.79 2.28
N SER A 5 -34.57 47.12 2.78
CA SER A 5 -34.48 46.17 3.88
C SER A 5 -33.94 44.85 3.33
N PHE A 6 -32.69 44.52 3.64
CA PHE A 6 -32.12 43.20 3.37
C PHE A 6 -32.58 42.25 4.47
N GLY A 7 -33.44 41.28 4.12
CA GLY A 7 -33.90 40.23 5.03
C GLY A 7 -32.77 39.26 5.43
N PRO A 8 -32.95 38.48 6.51
CA PRO A 8 -31.91 37.63 7.10
C PRO A 8 -31.62 36.36 6.30
N ALA A 9 -31.89 36.35 4.98
CA ALA A 9 -31.76 35.17 4.13
C ALA A 9 -30.34 34.95 3.57
N ALA A 10 -29.39 35.87 3.82
CA ALA A 10 -28.05 35.82 3.22
C ALA A 10 -27.00 35.10 4.09
N MET A 11 -27.36 34.56 5.25
CA MET A 11 -26.40 34.00 6.23
C MET A 11 -26.55 32.48 6.43
N ALA A 12 -26.87 31.73 5.37
CA ALA A 12 -26.99 30.27 5.44
C ALA A 12 -26.20 29.51 4.36
N VAL A 13 -25.48 30.19 3.47
CA VAL A 13 -24.80 29.55 2.32
C VAL A 13 -23.26 29.42 2.52
N LEU A 14 -22.72 29.79 3.69
CA LEU A 14 -21.27 29.83 3.93
C LEU A 14 -20.71 28.67 4.79
N LEU A 15 -21.48 27.61 5.07
CA LEU A 15 -21.03 26.49 5.93
C LEU A 15 -20.86 25.14 5.21
N LEU A 16 -20.84 25.13 3.88
CA LEU A 16 -20.61 23.90 3.08
C LEU A 16 -19.28 23.89 2.32
N SER A 17 -18.34 24.79 2.62
CA SER A 17 -16.94 24.62 2.23
C SER A 17 -16.24 23.67 3.20
N GLY A 18 -16.71 22.43 3.25
CA GLY A 18 -15.89 21.30 3.71
C GLY A 18 -14.71 21.15 2.76
N CYS A 19 -13.52 20.94 3.30
CA CYS A 19 -12.29 20.76 2.53
C CYS A 19 -12.40 19.55 1.58
N ALA A 20 -12.90 19.77 0.37
CA ALA A 20 -12.61 18.90 -0.75
C ALA A 20 -11.21 19.27 -1.25
N SER A 21 -10.15 18.65 -0.71
CA SER A 21 -8.88 18.59 -1.43
C SER A 21 -8.99 17.49 -2.50
N PHE A 22 -9.76 17.78 -3.54
CA PHE A 22 -9.78 16.99 -4.77
C PHE A 22 -9.83 17.98 -5.92
N GLY A 23 -8.68 18.18 -6.59
CA GLY A 23 -8.57 19.15 -7.66
C GLY A 23 -7.13 19.58 -7.93
N GLY A 24 -6.28 18.65 -8.35
CA GLY A 24 -5.12 18.95 -9.20
C GLY A 24 -5.45 18.49 -10.62
N SER A 25 -5.31 19.38 -11.60
CA SER A 25 -5.63 19.15 -13.01
C SER A 25 -5.07 17.84 -13.56
N ALA A 26 -5.78 17.26 -14.54
CA ALA A 26 -5.32 16.13 -15.35
C ALA A 26 -3.91 16.39 -15.88
N GLY A 27 -2.91 15.80 -15.22
CA GLY A 27 -1.49 16.09 -15.44
C GLY A 27 -0.64 15.95 -14.18
N ASP A 28 -1.22 15.99 -12.98
CA ASP A 28 -0.49 15.85 -11.72
C ASP A 28 -0.98 14.64 -10.92
N VAL A 29 -0.65 13.44 -11.41
CA VAL A 29 -0.87 12.18 -10.69
C VAL A 29 0.35 11.93 -9.80
N GLY A 30 0.24 12.27 -8.51
CA GLY A 30 1.01 11.57 -7.47
C GLY A 30 2.13 12.31 -6.74
N ALA A 31 1.94 13.55 -6.27
CA ALA A 31 2.84 14.17 -5.28
C ALA A 31 2.10 14.68 -4.02
N GLY A 32 1.00 14.02 -3.65
CA GLY A 32 0.46 14.15 -2.30
C GLY A 32 1.50 13.58 -1.34
N LYS A 33 2.10 14.45 -0.51
CA LYS A 33 3.17 14.12 0.45
C LYS A 33 2.87 12.79 1.14
N LEU A 34 3.56 11.73 0.71
CA LEU A 34 3.45 10.44 1.36
C LEU A 34 4.03 10.62 2.77
N THR A 35 3.28 10.20 3.79
CA THR A 35 3.81 10.04 5.14
C THR A 35 4.16 8.56 5.33
N TRP A 36 4.96 8.23 6.33
CA TRP A 36 5.19 6.83 6.69
C TRP A 36 3.87 6.07 6.93
N PHE A 37 2.90 6.70 7.58
CA PHE A 37 1.58 6.10 7.81
C PHE A 37 0.79 5.88 6.52
N SER A 38 0.81 6.83 5.57
CA SER A 38 0.12 6.64 4.28
C SER A 38 0.78 5.56 3.43
N TYR A 39 2.11 5.43 3.49
CA TYR A 39 2.87 4.35 2.87
C TYR A 39 2.49 2.99 3.44
N VAL A 40 2.48 2.87 4.78
CA VAL A 40 2.08 1.64 5.48
C VAL A 40 0.61 1.29 5.20
N ASN A 41 -0.28 2.29 5.16
CA ASN A 41 -1.69 2.12 4.81
C ASN A 41 -1.94 1.91 3.30
N GLY A 42 -0.89 1.93 2.47
CA GLY A 42 -1.00 1.73 1.02
C GLY A 42 -1.96 2.69 0.34
N GLU A 43 -2.00 3.96 0.76
CA GLU A 43 -2.91 4.96 0.17
C GLU A 43 -2.60 5.21 -1.31
N ASP A 44 -1.32 5.18 -1.68
CA ASP A 44 -0.85 5.23 -3.05
C ASP A 44 -1.34 4.05 -3.88
N LEU A 45 -1.32 2.84 -3.31
CA LEU A 45 -1.82 1.63 -3.95
C LEU A 45 -3.34 1.68 -4.13
N ARG A 46 -4.07 2.17 -3.12
CA ARG A 46 -5.52 2.35 -3.18
C ARG A 46 -5.92 3.35 -4.27
N ALA A 47 -5.22 4.48 -4.35
CA ALA A 47 -5.51 5.54 -5.32
C ALA A 47 -5.26 5.10 -6.78
N GLN A 48 -4.32 4.18 -6.98
CA GLN A 48 -3.96 3.64 -8.30
C GLN A 48 -4.69 2.33 -8.65
N CYS A 49 -5.49 1.77 -7.72
CA CYS A 49 -6.18 0.52 -7.94
C CYS A 49 -7.39 0.71 -8.85
N SER A 50 -7.42 -0.04 -9.95
CA SER A 50 -8.50 -0.01 -10.94
C SER A 50 -8.72 -1.41 -11.52
N ALA A 51 -9.92 -1.65 -12.05
CA ALA A 51 -10.31 -2.94 -12.64
C ALA A 51 -9.40 -3.38 -13.80
N ASP A 52 -8.90 -2.42 -14.58
CA ASP A 52 -8.02 -2.68 -15.73
C ASP A 52 -6.52 -2.48 -15.39
N GLY A 53 -6.21 -2.20 -14.12
CA GLY A 53 -4.85 -1.98 -13.65
C GLY A 53 -4.12 -3.30 -13.37
N PRO A 54 -2.78 -3.34 -13.51
CA PRO A 54 -2.02 -4.50 -13.11
C PRO A 54 -2.05 -4.67 -11.59
N ASP A 55 -1.95 -5.91 -11.15
CA ASP A 55 -1.80 -6.26 -9.74
C ASP A 55 -0.55 -5.61 -9.13
N ARG A 56 -0.70 -5.07 -7.92
CA ARG A 56 0.39 -4.44 -7.16
C ARG A 56 0.28 -4.80 -5.70
N TYR A 57 1.40 -5.18 -5.09
CA TYR A 57 1.43 -5.61 -3.69
C TYR A 57 2.56 -4.93 -2.94
N ARG A 58 2.32 -4.59 -1.67
CA ARG A 58 3.33 -4.18 -0.70
C ARG A 58 3.23 -5.08 0.52
N LEU A 59 4.33 -5.76 0.81
CA LEU A 59 4.50 -6.56 2.03
C LEU A 59 5.49 -5.84 2.94
N ILE A 60 5.12 -5.62 4.19
CA ILE A 60 5.96 -5.01 5.22
C ILE A 60 6.14 -6.02 6.34
N HIS A 61 7.38 -6.35 6.66
CA HIS A 61 7.72 -7.27 7.74
C HIS A 61 8.53 -6.57 8.82
N ASN A 62 8.04 -6.60 10.05
CA ASN A 62 8.78 -6.21 11.23
C ASN A 62 9.39 -7.44 11.90
N ALA A 63 10.58 -7.86 11.45
CA ALA A 63 11.21 -9.09 11.93
C ALA A 63 11.77 -9.00 13.37
N LYS A 64 12.05 -7.78 13.85
CA LYS A 64 12.60 -7.54 15.19
C LYS A 64 12.00 -6.25 15.77
N PRO A 65 11.40 -6.28 16.97
CA PRO A 65 10.91 -5.07 17.63
C PRO A 65 12.04 -4.02 17.74
N LEU A 66 11.76 -2.79 17.32
CA LEU A 66 12.72 -1.67 17.27
C LEU A 66 13.98 -1.91 16.40
N GLY A 67 13.94 -2.91 15.53
CA GLY A 67 15.04 -3.28 14.64
C GLY A 67 14.90 -2.68 13.23
N GLN A 68 14.97 -3.55 12.22
CA GLN A 68 14.83 -3.16 10.81
C GLN A 68 13.47 -3.64 10.29
N LEU A 69 12.82 -2.79 9.51
CA LEU A 69 11.67 -3.17 8.69
C LEU A 69 12.15 -3.62 7.32
N ARG A 70 11.48 -4.63 6.77
CA ARG A 70 11.66 -5.02 5.36
C ARG A 70 10.39 -4.71 4.60
N THR A 71 10.55 -4.10 3.43
CA THR A 71 9.46 -3.86 2.50
C THR A 71 9.73 -4.63 1.21
N TYR A 72 8.68 -5.20 0.65
CA TYR A 72 8.70 -5.87 -0.64
C TYR A 72 7.58 -5.27 -1.48
N GLU A 73 7.95 -4.58 -2.56
CA GLU A 73 6.99 -4.04 -3.53
C GLU A 73 6.98 -4.94 -4.76
N VAL A 74 5.81 -5.46 -5.11
CA VAL A 74 5.60 -6.38 -6.22
C VAL A 74 4.75 -5.67 -7.25
N HIS A 75 5.27 -5.54 -8.46
CA HIS A 75 4.59 -4.94 -9.59
C HIS A 75 4.32 -6.01 -10.63
N GLY A 76 3.05 -6.40 -10.78
CA GLY A 76 2.61 -7.26 -11.86
C GLY A 76 2.87 -6.56 -13.19
N GLN A 77 3.45 -7.29 -14.13
CA GLN A 77 3.57 -6.83 -15.50
C GLN A 77 2.26 -7.13 -16.20
N GLY A 78 1.55 -6.10 -16.65
CA GLY A 78 0.27 -6.27 -17.35
C GLY A 78 0.43 -7.08 -18.64
N ASP A 79 -0.68 -7.59 -19.15
CA ASP A 79 -0.77 -8.10 -20.50
C ASP A 79 -0.65 -6.91 -21.46
N GLY A 80 0.55 -6.66 -22.00
CA GLY A 80 0.76 -5.53 -22.90
C GLY A 80 -0.15 -5.61 -24.14
N GLU A 81 -0.61 -4.46 -24.63
CA GLU A 81 -1.28 -4.32 -25.93
C GLU A 81 -0.29 -4.72 -27.04
N GLY A 82 -0.32 -5.99 -27.44
CA GLY A 82 0.70 -6.52 -28.34
C GLY A 82 0.78 -8.05 -28.48
N GLY A 83 -0.30 -8.79 -28.22
CA GLY A 83 -0.61 -10.06 -28.91
C GLY A 83 0.46 -11.16 -29.03
N GLN A 84 1.49 -11.19 -28.19
CA GLN A 84 2.44 -12.30 -28.07
C GLN A 84 2.40 -12.77 -26.61
N GLY A 85 1.51 -13.74 -26.36
CA GLY A 85 1.17 -14.24 -25.03
C GLY A 85 2.40 -14.68 -24.24
N GLY A 86 2.65 -14.00 -23.11
CA GLY A 86 3.71 -14.36 -22.18
C GLY A 86 4.05 -13.35 -21.06
N SER A 87 3.38 -12.20 -20.90
CA SER A 87 3.89 -11.12 -20.03
C SER A 87 3.33 -11.04 -18.60
N GLY A 88 2.60 -12.03 -18.10
CA GLY A 88 2.02 -12.03 -16.75
C GLY A 88 3.00 -12.30 -15.59
N GLY A 89 4.24 -11.82 -15.68
CA GLY A 89 5.26 -11.92 -14.62
C GLY A 89 5.20 -10.75 -13.64
N ALA A 90 6.26 -10.56 -12.84
CA ALA A 90 6.34 -9.42 -11.94
C ALA A 90 7.78 -8.96 -11.67
N VAL A 91 7.92 -7.71 -11.23
CA VAL A 91 9.15 -7.19 -10.66
C VAL A 91 8.93 -7.03 -9.15
N VAL A 92 9.87 -7.55 -8.36
CA VAL A 92 9.89 -7.39 -6.90
C VAL A 92 11.06 -6.49 -6.52
N GLU A 93 10.78 -5.44 -5.75
CA GLU A 93 11.78 -4.59 -5.11
C GLU A 93 11.75 -4.81 -3.61
N ALA A 94 12.89 -5.22 -3.03
CA ALA A 94 13.02 -5.40 -1.59
C ALA A 94 13.98 -4.35 -1.01
N ARG A 95 13.54 -3.72 0.09
CA ARG A 95 14.30 -2.71 0.84
C ARG A 95 14.30 -3.01 2.33
N GLU A 96 15.41 -2.68 2.98
CA GLU A 96 15.53 -2.70 4.43
C GLU A 96 15.57 -1.26 4.94
N ILE A 97 14.73 -0.95 5.93
CA ILE A 97 14.58 0.38 6.52
C ILE A 97 14.98 0.27 7.99
N ALA A 98 15.98 1.03 8.41
CA ALA A 98 16.36 1.07 9.82
C ALA A 98 15.29 1.79 10.65
N ALA A 99 15.04 1.35 11.89
CA ALA A 99 14.11 2.03 12.80
C ALA A 99 14.40 3.53 12.95
N ALA A 100 15.68 3.93 12.97
CA ALA A 100 16.09 5.33 13.04
C ALA A 100 15.61 6.18 11.85
N ASP A 101 15.34 5.53 10.72
CA ASP A 101 14.92 6.20 9.49
C ASP A 101 13.40 6.34 9.42
N LEU A 102 12.64 5.57 10.21
CA LEU A 102 11.18 5.67 10.29
C LEU A 102 10.70 6.98 10.91
N SER A 103 11.55 7.65 11.69
CA SER A 103 11.27 8.98 12.23
C SER A 103 11.50 10.12 11.23
N ARG A 104 11.99 9.82 10.02
CA ARG A 104 12.18 10.84 8.98
C ARG A 104 10.81 11.32 8.48
N GLN A 105 10.74 12.61 8.14
CA GLN A 105 9.48 13.27 7.78
C GLN A 105 8.88 12.74 6.48
N HIS A 106 9.74 12.24 5.59
CA HIS A 106 9.43 11.78 4.26
C HIS A 106 9.77 10.29 4.12
N PRO A 107 8.84 9.41 3.69
CA PRO A 107 9.09 7.98 3.55
C PRO A 107 10.11 7.68 2.45
N GLU A 108 10.19 8.49 1.40
CA GLU A 108 11.27 8.42 0.40
C GLU A 108 12.65 8.49 1.06
N ASP A 109 12.85 9.41 2.02
CA ASP A 109 14.10 9.51 2.77
C ASP A 109 14.36 8.24 3.61
N ALA A 110 13.30 7.60 4.12
CA ALA A 110 13.44 6.34 4.87
C ALA A 110 13.79 5.16 3.93
N LEU A 111 13.20 5.13 2.74
CA LEU A 111 13.41 4.11 1.70
C LEU A 111 14.77 4.25 1.00
N GLU A 112 15.37 5.45 1.01
CA GLU A 112 16.71 5.75 0.49
C GLU A 112 17.81 5.68 1.58
N GLY A 113 17.42 5.75 2.86
CA GLY A 113 18.33 5.82 4.00
C GLY A 113 19.19 4.59 4.28
N GLY A 114 18.80 3.41 3.75
CA GLY A 114 19.43 2.12 4.03
C GLY A 114 20.82 1.90 3.41
N GLY A 115 21.41 2.90 2.74
CA GLY A 115 22.78 2.88 2.21
C GLY A 115 23.03 1.95 1.01
N SER A 116 22.14 0.99 0.75
CA SER A 116 22.09 0.18 -0.46
C SER A 116 20.74 0.41 -1.16
N GLY A 117 20.76 0.58 -2.49
CA GLY A 117 19.54 0.67 -3.28
C GLY A 117 18.68 -0.59 -3.18
N PRO A 118 17.43 -0.55 -3.69
CA PRO A 118 16.55 -1.72 -3.65
C PRO A 118 17.21 -2.93 -4.33
N SER A 119 17.09 -4.10 -3.70
CA SER A 119 17.36 -5.36 -4.39
C SER A 119 16.18 -5.68 -5.29
N ARG A 120 16.44 -6.00 -6.56
CA ARG A 120 15.40 -6.26 -7.56
C ARG A 120 15.43 -7.70 -8.04
N LEU A 121 14.27 -8.35 -8.06
CA LEU A 121 14.06 -9.70 -8.58
C LEU A 121 13.00 -9.65 -9.69
N ILE A 122 13.25 -10.34 -10.80
CA ILE A 122 12.28 -10.52 -11.88
C ILE A 122 11.67 -11.91 -11.73
N LEU A 123 10.35 -11.98 -11.65
CA LEU A 123 9.58 -13.20 -11.59
C LEU A 123 9.04 -13.55 -12.97
N SER A 124 9.18 -14.81 -13.38
CA SER A 124 8.41 -15.37 -14.49
C SER A 124 6.91 -15.37 -14.16
N ALA A 125 6.07 -15.55 -15.17
CA ALA A 125 4.62 -15.68 -14.97
C ALA A 125 4.28 -16.82 -13.99
N GLU A 126 4.96 -17.97 -14.10
CA GLU A 126 4.77 -19.09 -13.18
C GLU A 126 5.16 -18.74 -11.74
N GLN A 127 6.30 -18.07 -11.55
CA GLN A 127 6.76 -17.63 -10.23
C GLN A 127 5.81 -16.61 -9.61
N PHE A 128 5.29 -15.68 -10.41
CA PHE A 128 4.31 -14.71 -9.95
C PHE A 128 3.01 -15.41 -9.54
N GLN A 129 2.49 -16.34 -10.34
CA GLN A 129 1.32 -17.15 -9.98
C GLN A 129 1.55 -18.02 -8.73
N TRP A 130 2.77 -18.50 -8.49
CA TRP A 130 3.12 -19.15 -7.23
C TRP A 130 3.08 -18.20 -6.04
N LEU A 131 3.59 -16.97 -6.19
CA LEU A 131 3.50 -15.94 -5.16
C LEU A 131 2.02 -15.62 -4.84
N ILE A 132 1.19 -15.37 -5.85
CA ILE A 132 -0.24 -15.04 -5.65
C ILE A 132 -0.97 -16.16 -4.92
N ARG A 133 -0.75 -17.42 -5.31
CA ARG A 133 -1.31 -18.57 -4.59
C ARG A 133 -0.84 -18.64 -3.14
N GLY A 134 0.44 -18.36 -2.88
CA GLY A 134 0.97 -18.28 -1.52
C GLY A 134 0.27 -17.20 -0.67
N LEU A 135 0.04 -16.02 -1.24
CA LEU A 135 -0.67 -14.93 -0.58
C LEU A 135 -2.14 -15.30 -0.32
N SER A 136 -2.83 -15.82 -1.33
CA SER A 136 -4.21 -16.28 -1.23
C SER A 136 -4.38 -17.35 -0.14
N ASP A 137 -3.54 -18.39 -0.14
CA ASP A 137 -3.56 -19.46 0.86
C ASP A 137 -3.26 -18.98 2.30
N SER A 138 -2.59 -17.84 2.47
CA SER A 138 -2.35 -17.24 3.78
C SER A 138 -3.52 -16.35 4.26
N GLY A 139 -4.52 -16.16 3.41
CA GLY A 139 -5.69 -15.33 3.65
C GLY A 139 -5.43 -13.84 3.46
N VAL A 140 -4.39 -13.44 2.73
CA VAL A 140 -4.07 -12.02 2.48
C VAL A 140 -5.28 -11.27 1.88
N PHE A 141 -6.07 -11.96 1.05
CA PHE A 141 -7.25 -11.40 0.38
C PHE A 141 -8.57 -11.67 1.11
N ASP A 142 -8.52 -12.29 2.30
CA ASP A 142 -9.72 -12.56 3.09
C ASP A 142 -10.25 -11.27 3.73
N ALA A 143 -11.52 -11.28 4.11
CA ALA A 143 -12.12 -10.17 4.87
C ALA A 143 -11.35 -9.94 6.18
N PRO A 144 -11.17 -8.67 6.62
CA PRO A 144 -10.53 -8.35 7.88
C PRO A 144 -11.24 -9.07 9.04
N LEU A 145 -10.47 -9.67 9.94
CA LEU A 145 -11.01 -10.26 11.16
C LEU A 145 -11.40 -9.15 12.15
N ASP A 146 -12.60 -9.25 12.71
CA ASP A 146 -13.04 -8.34 13.77
C ASP A 146 -12.11 -8.41 14.98
N GLY A 147 -11.72 -7.26 15.52
CA GLY A 147 -10.95 -7.16 16.78
C GLY A 147 -9.44 -7.39 16.66
N PHE A 148 -8.86 -7.33 15.46
CA PHE A 148 -7.40 -7.44 15.29
C PHE A 148 -6.65 -6.25 15.93
N HIS A 149 -5.64 -6.54 16.75
CA HIS A 149 -4.80 -5.54 17.39
C HIS A 149 -3.31 -5.81 17.15
N LEU A 150 -2.60 -4.81 16.64
CA LEU A 150 -1.14 -4.84 16.51
C LEU A 150 -0.51 -4.34 17.79
N ARG A 151 0.29 -5.20 18.42
CA ARG A 151 1.17 -4.79 19.51
C ARG A 151 2.32 -3.96 18.95
N SER A 152 2.63 -2.85 19.60
CA SER A 152 3.74 -1.97 19.21
C SER A 152 5.12 -2.64 19.34
N ASP A 153 5.26 -3.60 20.24
CA ASP A 153 6.45 -4.42 20.45
C ASP A 153 6.39 -5.78 19.73
N GLY A 154 5.40 -5.95 18.84
CA GLY A 154 5.14 -7.21 18.15
C GLY A 154 5.91 -7.38 16.85
N VAL A 155 6.09 -8.64 16.46
CA VAL A 155 6.51 -9.04 15.11
C VAL A 155 5.25 -9.18 14.26
N PHE A 156 5.25 -8.60 13.08
CA PHE A 156 4.08 -8.60 12.20
C PHE A 156 4.45 -8.61 10.72
N TRP A 157 3.54 -9.14 9.91
CA TRP A 157 3.44 -8.85 8.50
C TRP A 157 2.26 -7.91 8.24
N LEU A 158 2.43 -6.98 7.31
CA LEU A 158 1.35 -6.20 6.73
C LEU A 158 1.39 -6.42 5.22
N ALA A 159 0.25 -6.75 4.63
CA ALA A 159 0.09 -6.92 3.20
C ALA A 159 -0.98 -5.94 2.72
N SER A 160 -0.68 -5.13 1.72
CA SER A 160 -1.67 -4.29 1.05
C SER A 160 -1.44 -4.29 -0.46
N GLY A 161 -2.46 -3.93 -1.21
CA GLY A 161 -2.33 -3.94 -2.66
C GLY A 161 -3.63 -3.79 -3.40
N CYS A 162 -3.50 -3.86 -4.72
CA CYS A 162 -4.59 -4.03 -5.66
C CYS A 162 -4.47 -5.45 -6.23
N HIS A 163 -5.51 -6.25 -6.06
CA HIS A 163 -5.63 -7.59 -6.62
C HIS A 163 -6.95 -7.69 -7.36
N ASP A 164 -6.91 -8.02 -8.66
CA ASP A 164 -8.10 -8.12 -9.50
C ASP A 164 -9.00 -6.86 -9.41
N GLY A 165 -8.36 -5.68 -9.35
CA GLY A 165 -9.04 -4.39 -9.25
C GLY A 165 -9.64 -4.06 -7.87
N ALA A 166 -9.46 -4.91 -6.88
CA ALA A 166 -9.91 -4.68 -5.51
C ALA A 166 -8.73 -4.34 -4.59
N TYR A 167 -8.88 -3.24 -3.84
CA TYR A 167 -7.91 -2.87 -2.82
C TYR A 167 -8.08 -3.74 -1.57
N PHE A 168 -6.97 -4.17 -0.97
CA PHE A 168 -6.95 -4.87 0.32
C PHE A 168 -5.86 -4.32 1.27
N LEU A 169 -6.06 -4.54 2.56
CA LEU A 169 -5.10 -4.29 3.64
C LEU A 169 -5.30 -5.34 4.73
N THR A 170 -4.30 -6.18 4.94
CA THR A 170 -4.36 -7.31 5.86
C THR A 170 -3.11 -7.37 6.70
N ALA A 171 -3.28 -7.51 8.01
CA ALA A 171 -2.19 -7.58 8.97
C ALA A 171 -2.16 -8.94 9.66
N PHE A 172 -0.96 -9.41 9.97
CA PHE A 172 -0.68 -10.69 10.60
C PHE A 172 0.22 -10.45 11.81
N SER A 173 -0.24 -10.76 13.00
CA SER A 173 0.55 -10.61 14.23
C SER A 173 1.05 -11.95 14.74
N ASN A 174 2.27 -11.96 15.27
CA ASN A 174 2.82 -13.09 16.00
C ASN A 174 2.33 -13.06 17.48
N PRO A 175 1.88 -14.19 18.05
CA PRO A 175 1.67 -15.51 17.42
C PRO A 175 0.29 -15.65 16.76
N SER A 176 0.27 -16.22 15.56
CA SER A 176 -0.94 -16.73 14.92
C SER A 176 -0.60 -17.74 13.83
N GLU A 177 -1.49 -18.69 13.56
CA GLU A 177 -1.32 -19.64 12.45
C GLU A 177 -1.17 -18.93 11.10
N ARG A 178 -1.92 -17.84 10.89
CA ARG A 178 -1.82 -17.01 9.69
C ARG A 178 -0.45 -16.34 9.57
N PHE A 179 0.16 -15.90 10.67
CA PHE A 179 1.52 -15.35 10.68
C PHE A 179 2.56 -16.40 10.24
N GLU A 180 2.46 -17.63 10.77
CA GLU A 180 3.36 -18.72 10.35
C GLU A 180 3.16 -19.11 8.88
N SER A 181 1.91 -19.10 8.39
CA SER A 181 1.57 -19.39 7.00
C SER A 181 2.20 -18.39 6.03
N ILE A 182 2.05 -17.08 6.28
CA ILE A 182 2.65 -16.04 5.41
C ILE A 182 4.18 -16.07 5.49
N GLY A 183 4.76 -16.21 6.68
CA GLY A 183 6.22 -16.29 6.85
C GLY A 183 6.83 -17.51 6.17
N GLY A 184 6.32 -18.70 6.44
CA GLY A 184 6.85 -19.96 5.92
C GLY A 184 6.69 -20.16 4.40
N ARG A 185 5.83 -19.37 3.75
CA ARG A 185 5.64 -19.35 2.29
C ARG A 185 6.44 -18.27 1.57
N LEU A 186 6.74 -17.15 2.23
CA LEU A 186 7.60 -16.10 1.66
C LEU A 186 9.10 -16.40 1.80
N THR A 187 9.48 -17.31 2.70
CA THR A 187 10.89 -17.68 2.95
C THR A 187 11.31 -19.03 2.36
N ARG A 188 10.46 -19.70 1.59
CA ARG A 188 10.75 -20.96 0.90
C ARG A 188 10.85 -20.75 -0.59
#